data_AF-A0A7V8SYW8-F1
#
_entry.id   AF-A0A7V8SYW8-F1
#
_cell.length_a   1.000
_cell.length_b   1.000
_cell.length_c   1.000
_cell.angle_alpha   90.00
_cell.angle_beta   90.00
_cell.angle_gamma   90.00
#
_symmetry.space_group_name_H-M   'P 1'
#
loop_
_entity.id
_entity.type
_entity.pdbx_description
1 polymer ?
#
loop_
_entity_poly.entity_id
_entity_poly.type
_entity_poly.pdbx_seq_one_letter_code
_entity_poly.pdbx_strand_id
1 'polypeptide(L)'
;MSYIYRGPYNLRIWEERDPTSQKLIAIKQYIDNYQQTRTIWMDGRPHPSLNAAHTWMGFSTGKWEGGILTVYTTHIKQGWIRRDGLPESDQATLIEHFIRHDNHLTHVSIVTDPVYLTEPLIKTQDFLLNTQEGQNWLYPCEYVEEVSGRPKGAVPNYLPGQNPFLHEYADRYHLPLEAVLGGAETMYPEYQLTLKKETIGAVSK
;
A
#
# COMPACT_ATOMS: atom_id res chain seq x y z
N MET A 1 -6.34 3.45 -1.63
CA MET A 1 -6.56 2.21 -0.82
C MET A 1 -5.26 1.48 -0.52
N SER A 2 -4.45 1.17 -1.51
CA SER A 2 -3.31 0.25 -1.43
C SER A 2 -2.26 0.57 -0.35
N TYR A 3 -2.09 1.85 -0.01
CA TYR A 3 -1.07 2.30 0.93
C TYR A 3 -1.46 2.19 2.42
N ILE A 4 -2.75 2.20 2.76
CA ILE A 4 -3.17 2.38 4.16
C ILE A 4 -2.69 1.23 5.07
N TYR A 5 -2.54 0.01 4.55
CA TYR A 5 -2.05 -1.13 5.34
C TYR A 5 -0.60 -1.01 5.82
N ARG A 6 0.17 -0.01 5.35
CA ARG A 6 1.59 0.16 5.69
C ARG A 6 1.89 1.22 6.74
N GLY A 7 0.90 1.95 7.23
CA GLY A 7 1.14 2.93 8.29
C GLY A 7 0.97 2.35 9.70
N PRO A 8 1.37 3.11 10.73
CA PRO A 8 1.34 2.69 12.12
C PRO A 8 -0.09 2.72 12.68
N TYR A 9 -0.90 1.72 12.34
CA TYR A 9 -2.35 1.72 12.55
C TYR A 9 -2.85 0.42 13.18
N ASN A 10 -4.01 0.48 13.84
CA ASN A 10 -4.73 -0.69 14.31
C ASN A 10 -5.75 -1.13 13.25
N LEU A 11 -5.64 -2.39 12.80
CA LEU A 11 -6.57 -3.01 11.85
C LEU A 11 -7.53 -3.96 12.58
N ARG A 12 -8.83 -3.73 12.42
CA ARG A 12 -9.88 -4.67 12.81
C ARG A 12 -10.46 -5.35 11.58
N ILE A 13 -10.70 -6.65 11.68
CA ILE A 13 -11.38 -7.44 10.66
C ILE A 13 -12.45 -8.28 11.34
N TRP A 14 -13.67 -8.27 10.81
CA TRP A 14 -14.76 -9.12 11.30
C TRP A 14 -15.69 -9.53 10.16
N GLU A 15 -16.48 -10.58 10.40
CA GLU A 15 -17.46 -11.06 9.43
C GLU A 15 -18.82 -10.39 9.64
N GLU A 16 -19.49 -10.09 8.54
CA GLU A 16 -20.90 -9.75 8.49
C GLU A 16 -21.64 -10.94 7.88
N ARG A 17 -22.56 -11.53 8.64
CA ARG A 17 -23.34 -12.72 8.24
C ARG A 17 -24.82 -12.41 8.21
N ASP A 18 -25.53 -13.08 7.31
CA ASP A 18 -26.99 -13.03 7.27
C ASP A 18 -27.56 -13.58 8.61
N PRO A 19 -28.44 -12.85 9.31
CA PRO A 19 -28.88 -13.23 10.65
C PRO A 19 -29.66 -14.56 10.66
N THR A 20 -30.32 -14.91 9.56
CA THR A 20 -31.18 -16.10 9.47
C THR A 20 -30.42 -17.32 8.95
N SER A 21 -29.72 -17.18 7.83
CA SER A 21 -29.02 -18.26 7.13
C SER A 21 -27.57 -18.43 7.56
N GLN A 22 -27.01 -17.49 8.33
CA GLN A 22 -25.61 -17.46 8.78
C GLN A 22 -24.58 -17.48 7.63
N LYS A 23 -25.01 -17.23 6.39
CA LYS A 23 -24.13 -17.10 5.23
C LYS A 23 -23.26 -15.86 5.37
N LEU A 24 -21.98 -15.98 5.00
CA LEU A 24 -21.06 -14.85 4.96
C LEU A 24 -21.47 -13.88 3.85
N ILE A 25 -21.82 -12.65 4.23
CA ILE A 25 -22.19 -11.58 3.30
C ILE A 25 -20.95 -10.75 2.96
N ALA A 26 -20.19 -10.36 3.98
CA ALA A 26 -19.01 -9.53 3.82
C ALA A 26 -17.97 -9.75 4.90
N ILE A 27 -16.73 -9.39 4.59
CA ILE A 27 -15.67 -9.16 5.56
C ILE A 27 -15.52 -7.65 5.71
N LYS A 28 -15.68 -7.16 6.92
CA LYS A 28 -15.59 -5.75 7.26
C LYS A 28 -14.22 -5.45 7.82
N GLN A 29 -13.68 -4.31 7.44
CA GLN A 29 -12.42 -3.82 7.98
C GLN A 29 -12.57 -2.41 8.49
N TYR A 30 -11.85 -2.13 9.56
CA TYR A 30 -11.72 -0.80 10.14
C TYR A 30 -10.25 -0.51 10.45
N ILE A 31 -9.79 0.65 10.03
CA ILE A 31 -8.46 1.18 10.33
C ILE A 31 -8.67 2.47 11.12
N ASP A 32 -8.04 2.55 12.29
CA ASP A 32 -8.19 3.67 13.21
C ASP A 32 -7.78 5.03 12.62
N ASN A 33 -6.68 5.03 11.89
CA ASN A 33 -6.17 6.22 11.22
C ASN A 33 -7.12 6.64 10.09
N TYR A 34 -7.58 7.89 10.14
CA TYR A 34 -8.66 8.43 9.30
C TYR A 34 -9.99 7.66 9.39
N GLN A 35 -10.16 6.78 10.38
CA GLN A 35 -11.38 6.00 10.62
C GLN A 35 -11.90 5.28 9.36
N GLN A 36 -10.99 4.73 8.56
CA GLN A 36 -11.35 4.18 7.27
C GLN A 36 -12.09 2.86 7.44
N THR A 37 -13.22 2.72 6.74
CA THR A 37 -14.02 1.49 6.73
C THR A 37 -14.04 0.89 5.34
N ARG A 38 -13.81 -0.42 5.26
CA ARG A 38 -13.89 -1.18 4.01
C ARG A 38 -14.86 -2.34 4.16
N THR A 39 -15.60 -2.59 3.10
CA THR A 39 -16.45 -3.78 2.97
C THR A 39 -15.92 -4.62 1.81
N ILE A 40 -15.55 -5.86 2.11
CA ILE A 40 -15.18 -6.88 1.12
C ILE A 40 -16.40 -7.78 0.97
N TRP A 41 -17.09 -7.68 -0.16
CA TRP A 41 -18.29 -8.49 -0.41
C TRP A 41 -17.90 -9.92 -0.76
N MET A 42 -18.51 -10.88 -0.06
CA MET A 42 -18.18 -12.31 -0.15
C MET A 42 -19.28 -13.12 -0.85
N ASP A 43 -20.37 -12.46 -1.26
CA ASP A 43 -21.57 -13.08 -1.81
C ASP A 43 -21.58 -13.21 -3.34
N GLY A 44 -20.45 -12.91 -3.99
CA GLY A 44 -20.27 -13.04 -5.44
C GLY A 44 -21.00 -11.98 -6.27
N ARG A 45 -21.43 -10.86 -5.66
CA ARG A 45 -22.06 -9.75 -6.39
C ARG A 45 -21.13 -9.16 -7.46
N PRO A 46 -21.67 -8.66 -8.59
CA PRO A 46 -20.86 -8.04 -9.62
C PRO A 46 -20.25 -6.72 -9.13
N HIS A 47 -19.11 -6.35 -9.72
CA HIS A 47 -18.57 -5.01 -9.54
C HIS A 47 -19.51 -3.96 -10.18
N PRO A 48 -19.51 -2.72 -9.64
CA PRO A 48 -20.27 -1.62 -10.22
C PRO A 48 -19.89 -1.35 -11.68
N SER A 49 -20.76 -0.63 -12.40
CA SER A 49 -20.45 -0.15 -13.75
C SER A 49 -19.32 0.87 -13.71
N LEU A 50 -18.59 1.02 -14.82
CA LEU A 50 -17.44 1.92 -14.95
C LEU A 50 -17.72 3.39 -14.57
N ASN A 51 -19.00 3.81 -14.60
CA ASN A 51 -19.41 5.17 -14.27
C ASN A 51 -19.86 5.34 -12.80
N ALA A 52 -19.75 4.29 -11.99
CA ALA A 52 -20.07 4.37 -10.57
C ALA A 52 -19.07 5.27 -9.84
N ALA A 53 -19.48 5.84 -8.72
CA ALA A 53 -18.63 6.74 -7.94
C ALA A 53 -17.41 6.00 -7.36
N HIS A 54 -16.24 6.60 -7.52
CA HIS A 54 -15.00 6.09 -6.92
C HIS A 54 -14.90 6.56 -5.46
N THR A 55 -14.43 5.67 -4.59
CA THR A 55 -14.23 5.97 -3.16
C THR A 55 -12.80 5.72 -2.75
N TRP A 56 -12.36 6.30 -1.63
CA TRP A 56 -11.02 6.04 -1.07
C TRP A 56 -10.78 4.55 -0.82
N MET A 57 -11.85 3.83 -0.48
CA MET A 57 -11.83 2.40 -0.17
C MET A 57 -12.25 1.50 -1.35
N GLY A 58 -12.50 2.08 -2.52
CA GLY A 58 -12.94 1.34 -3.70
C GLY A 58 -14.19 0.50 -3.48
N PHE A 59 -14.37 -0.48 -4.38
CA PHE A 59 -15.36 -1.54 -4.27
C PHE A 59 -14.63 -2.88 -4.33
N SER A 60 -14.79 -3.70 -3.29
CA SER A 60 -14.05 -4.95 -3.13
C SER A 60 -14.96 -6.17 -3.14
N THR A 61 -14.57 -7.20 -3.89
CA THR A 61 -15.15 -8.55 -3.79
C THR A 61 -14.07 -9.52 -3.37
N GLY A 62 -14.43 -10.51 -2.55
CA GLY A 62 -13.51 -11.51 -2.04
C GLY A 62 -13.97 -12.92 -2.37
N LYS A 63 -13.01 -13.83 -2.53
CA LYS A 63 -13.22 -15.27 -2.65
C LYS A 63 -12.16 -16.01 -1.84
N TRP A 64 -12.55 -17.16 -1.31
CA TRP A 64 -11.62 -18.08 -0.67
C TRP A 64 -11.02 -19.03 -1.71
N GLU A 65 -9.69 -19.10 -1.74
CA GLU A 65 -8.90 -20.02 -2.57
C GLU A 65 -8.08 -20.90 -1.62
N GLY A 66 -8.67 -22.02 -1.22
CA GLY A 66 -8.14 -22.82 -0.11
C GLY A 66 -8.17 -22.01 1.19
N GLY A 67 -7.00 -21.82 1.82
CA GLY A 67 -6.82 -21.03 3.04
C GLY A 67 -6.51 -19.55 2.80
N ILE A 68 -6.56 -19.07 1.56
CA ILE A 68 -6.21 -17.71 1.18
C ILE A 68 -7.47 -16.93 0.83
N LEU A 69 -7.65 -15.75 1.43
CA LEU A 69 -8.69 -14.82 1.00
C LEU A 69 -8.09 -13.92 -0.09
N THR A 70 -8.56 -14.11 -1.32
CA THR A 70 -8.18 -13.28 -2.47
C THR A 70 -9.25 -12.21 -2.69
N VAL A 71 -8.83 -10.94 -2.69
CA VAL A 71 -9.71 -9.78 -2.81
C VAL A 71 -9.36 -9.02 -4.07
N TYR A 72 -10.38 -8.67 -4.87
CA TYR A 72 -10.22 -7.81 -6.04
C TYR A 72 -10.97 -6.50 -5.81
N THR A 73 -10.31 -5.38 -6.12
CA THR A 73 -10.83 -4.04 -5.86
C THR A 73 -10.69 -3.12 -7.06
N THR A 74 -11.77 -2.41 -7.35
CA THR A 74 -11.86 -1.38 -8.41
C THR A 74 -12.54 -0.13 -7.86
N HIS A 75 -12.81 0.86 -8.72
CA HIS A 75 -13.46 2.13 -8.34
C HIS A 75 -12.71 2.87 -7.22
N ILE A 76 -11.38 2.76 -7.24
CA ILE A 76 -10.50 3.41 -6.28
C ILE A 76 -10.40 4.88 -6.69
N LYS A 77 -10.61 5.78 -5.74
CA LYS A 77 -10.43 7.21 -5.97
C LYS A 77 -8.94 7.52 -6.15
N GLN A 78 -8.62 8.39 -7.11
CA GLN A 78 -7.27 8.88 -7.34
C GLN A 78 -6.59 9.29 -6.02
N GLY A 79 -5.34 8.88 -5.86
CA GLY A 79 -4.58 9.06 -4.62
C GLY A 79 -3.09 8.91 -4.83
N TRP A 80 -2.43 8.27 -3.85
CA TRP A 80 -0.99 8.07 -3.85
C TRP A 80 -0.68 6.65 -3.38
N ILE A 81 0.17 5.95 -4.14
CA ILE A 81 0.63 4.59 -3.85
C ILE A 81 1.58 4.58 -2.64
N ARG A 82 2.23 5.73 -2.38
CA ARG A 82 3.19 5.90 -1.29
C ARG A 82 3.32 7.39 -0.94
N ARG A 83 3.75 7.69 0.30
CA ARG A 83 3.80 9.06 0.87
C ARG A 83 4.88 9.96 0.22
N ASP A 84 5.80 9.39 -0.55
CA ASP A 84 6.85 10.08 -1.31
C ASP A 84 6.35 10.70 -2.63
N GLY A 85 5.08 10.53 -2.98
CA GLY A 85 4.45 11.24 -4.09
C GLY A 85 4.31 10.43 -5.38
N LEU A 86 4.35 9.10 -5.35
CA LEU A 86 3.97 8.27 -6.50
C LEU A 86 2.42 8.24 -6.63
N PRO A 87 1.83 8.85 -7.67
CA PRO A 87 0.37 8.94 -7.80
C PRO A 87 -0.27 7.57 -8.08
N GLU A 88 -1.51 7.41 -7.64
CA GLU A 88 -2.43 6.31 -7.95
C GLU A 88 -3.57 6.90 -8.79
N SER A 89 -3.75 6.43 -10.03
CA SER A 89 -4.84 6.87 -10.90
C SER A 89 -6.18 6.28 -10.45
N ASP A 90 -7.27 6.81 -11.00
CA ASP A 90 -8.59 6.22 -10.84
C ASP A 90 -8.78 4.92 -11.66
N GLN A 91 -7.86 4.60 -12.56
CA GLN A 91 -7.81 3.34 -13.30
C GLN A 91 -7.05 2.23 -12.56
N ALA A 92 -6.52 2.52 -11.38
CA ALA A 92 -5.82 1.56 -10.56
C ALA A 92 -6.75 0.41 -10.12
N THR A 93 -6.24 -0.80 -10.21
CA THR A 93 -6.86 -2.02 -9.67
C THR A 93 -5.95 -2.63 -8.62
N LEU A 94 -6.57 -3.31 -7.66
CA LEU A 94 -5.85 -3.91 -6.54
C LEU A 94 -6.30 -5.36 -6.35
N ILE A 95 -5.35 -6.28 -6.42
CA ILE A 95 -5.51 -7.66 -5.98
C ILE A 95 -4.78 -7.81 -4.65
N GLU A 96 -5.44 -8.39 -3.66
CA GLU A 96 -4.85 -8.68 -2.36
C GLU A 96 -5.02 -10.15 -2.00
N HIS A 97 -4.01 -10.69 -1.32
CA HIS A 97 -4.06 -12.00 -0.71
C HIS A 97 -3.84 -11.86 0.79
N PHE A 98 -4.84 -12.28 1.55
CA PHE A 98 -4.79 -12.35 3.02
C PHE A 98 -4.58 -13.81 3.41
N ILE A 99 -3.44 -14.08 4.05
CA ILE A 99 -2.99 -15.42 4.43
C ILE A 99 -2.76 -15.41 5.93
N ARG A 100 -3.60 -16.11 6.68
CA ARG A 100 -3.50 -16.18 8.14
C ARG A 100 -2.83 -17.48 8.58
N HIS A 101 -1.81 -17.35 9.43
CA HIS A 101 -1.17 -18.45 10.13
C HIS A 101 -1.11 -18.13 11.63
N ASP A 102 -1.95 -18.80 12.41
CA ASP A 102 -2.15 -18.51 13.84
C ASP A 102 -2.46 -17.03 14.12
N ASN A 103 -1.51 -16.35 14.76
CA ASN A 103 -1.56 -14.94 15.12
C ASN A 103 -0.92 -14.02 14.08
N HIS A 104 -0.33 -14.56 13.02
CA HIS A 104 0.24 -13.80 11.92
C HIS A 104 -0.75 -13.73 10.76
N LEU A 105 -0.89 -12.54 10.17
CA LEU A 105 -1.63 -12.31 8.95
C LEU A 105 -0.69 -11.68 7.93
N THR A 106 -0.26 -12.47 6.95
CA THR A 106 0.46 -11.98 5.79
C THR A 106 -0.54 -11.38 4.81
N HIS A 107 -0.27 -10.15 4.41
CA HIS A 107 -1.05 -9.41 3.42
C HIS A 107 -0.15 -9.06 2.24
N VAL A 108 -0.45 -9.64 1.09
CA VAL A 108 0.18 -9.30 -0.19
C VAL A 108 -0.76 -8.39 -0.95
N SER A 109 -0.27 -7.24 -1.41
CA SER A 109 -1.00 -6.32 -2.27
C SER A 109 -0.31 -6.18 -3.62
N ILE A 110 -1.10 -6.24 -4.68
CA ILE A 110 -0.66 -6.17 -6.08
C ILE A 110 -1.46 -5.05 -6.73
N VAL A 111 -0.82 -3.91 -6.93
CA VAL A 111 -1.43 -2.72 -7.54
C VAL A 111 -1.06 -2.68 -9.02
N THR A 112 -2.06 -2.62 -9.88
CA THR A 112 -1.87 -2.40 -11.31
C THR A 112 -2.49 -1.07 -11.69
N ASP A 113 -1.68 -0.16 -12.23
CA ASP A 113 -2.12 1.16 -12.67
C ASP A 113 -1.48 1.49 -14.03
N PRO A 114 -2.24 1.39 -15.14
CA PRO A 114 -1.70 1.59 -16.48
C PRO A 114 -1.25 3.04 -16.76
N VAL A 115 -1.61 4.01 -15.91
CA VAL A 115 -1.27 5.42 -16.11
C VAL A 115 0.10 5.75 -15.51
N TYR A 116 0.40 5.21 -14.33
CA TYR A 116 1.59 5.59 -13.57
C TYR A 116 2.58 4.46 -13.30
N LEU A 117 2.18 3.20 -13.50
CA LEU A 117 3.05 2.04 -13.32
C LEU A 117 3.30 1.35 -14.66
N THR A 118 4.56 1.04 -14.94
CA THR A 118 4.92 0.23 -16.10
C THR A 118 4.59 -1.25 -15.91
N GLU A 119 4.54 -1.71 -14.66
CA GLU A 119 4.24 -3.09 -14.26
C GLU A 119 3.52 -3.13 -12.90
N PRO A 120 2.87 -4.26 -12.54
CA PRO A 120 2.21 -4.39 -11.24
C PRO A 120 3.19 -4.21 -10.07
N LEU A 121 2.83 -3.34 -9.13
CA LEU A 121 3.59 -3.11 -7.91
C LEU A 121 3.15 -4.09 -6.82
N ILE A 122 4.04 -4.99 -6.45
CA ILE A 122 3.81 -6.00 -5.42
C ILE A 122 4.43 -5.54 -4.09
N LYS A 123 3.64 -5.59 -3.02
CA LYS A 123 4.09 -5.30 -1.65
C LYS A 123 3.57 -6.38 -0.71
N THR A 124 4.41 -6.81 0.22
CA THR A 124 4.02 -7.70 1.31
C THR A 124 4.21 -7.00 2.64
N GLN A 125 3.27 -7.21 3.55
CA GLN A 125 3.40 -6.83 4.95
C GLN A 125 2.76 -7.89 5.84
N ASP A 126 3.19 -7.95 7.09
CA ASP A 126 2.66 -8.86 8.10
C ASP A 126 2.01 -8.07 9.23
N PHE A 127 0.87 -8.58 9.70
CA PHE A 127 0.20 -8.13 10.90
C PHE A 127 0.32 -9.19 11.98
N LEU A 128 0.50 -8.74 13.23
CA LEU A 128 0.44 -9.59 14.40
C LEU A 128 -0.88 -9.32 15.15
N LEU A 129 -1.56 -10.39 15.56
CA LEU A 129 -2.78 -10.29 16.36
C LEU A 129 -2.46 -9.61 17.69
N ASN A 130 -3.08 -8.44 17.91
CA ASN A 130 -3.04 -7.77 19.20
C ASN A 130 -4.15 -8.30 20.11
N THR A 131 -3.76 -8.92 21.23
CA THR A 131 -4.67 -9.46 22.24
C THR A 131 -4.83 -8.56 23.47
N GLN A 132 -4.18 -7.39 23.49
CA GLN A 132 -4.27 -6.46 24.62
C GLN A 132 -5.64 -5.77 24.66
N GLU A 133 -6.31 -5.84 25.81
CA GLU A 133 -7.56 -5.13 26.08
C GLU A 133 -7.31 -3.65 26.45
N GLY A 134 -8.30 -2.78 26.28
CA GLY A 134 -8.25 -1.38 26.77
C GLY A 134 -7.39 -0.40 25.99
N GLN A 135 -6.95 -0.75 24.78
CA GLN A 135 -6.15 0.15 23.92
C GLN A 135 -6.97 1.35 23.42
N ASN A 136 -6.31 2.51 23.29
CA ASN A 136 -6.90 3.67 22.62
C ASN A 136 -7.03 3.37 21.12
N TRP A 137 -8.23 2.95 20.71
CA TRP A 137 -8.54 2.56 19.34
C TRP A 137 -8.67 3.73 18.38
N LEU A 138 -8.78 4.95 18.89
CA LEU A 138 -8.90 6.13 18.05
C LEU A 138 -7.52 6.75 17.92
N TYR A 139 -7.09 6.91 16.67
CA TYR A 139 -5.88 7.66 16.39
C TYR A 139 -6.06 9.10 16.95
N PRO A 140 -5.16 9.59 17.82
CA PRO A 140 -5.28 10.94 18.36
C PRO A 140 -5.11 11.93 17.21
N CYS A 141 -6.19 12.63 16.84
CA CYS A 141 -6.19 13.67 15.81
C CYS A 141 -5.56 14.98 16.32
N GLU A 142 -4.45 14.89 17.03
CA GLU A 142 -3.70 16.05 17.48
C GLU A 142 -2.72 16.46 16.39
N TYR A 143 -2.62 17.77 16.17
CA TYR A 143 -1.56 18.29 15.33
C TYR A 143 -0.24 18.11 16.06
N VAL A 144 0.75 17.55 15.38
CA VAL A 144 2.12 17.51 15.87
C VAL A 144 2.89 18.56 15.09
N GLU A 145 3.64 19.41 15.79
CA GLU A 145 4.56 20.32 15.14
C GLU A 145 5.79 19.52 14.67
N GLU A 146 5.71 18.95 13.47
CA GLU A 146 6.81 18.18 12.85
C GLU A 146 8.02 19.07 12.49
N VAL A 147 7.84 20.39 12.50
CA VAL A 147 8.79 21.36 11.93
C VAL A 147 8.95 22.59 12.84
N SER A 148 9.33 22.38 14.09
CA SER A 148 9.48 23.44 15.11
C SER A 148 10.63 24.44 14.83
N GLY A 149 11.55 24.12 13.92
CA GLY A 149 12.73 24.94 13.62
C GLY A 149 12.62 25.83 12.38
N ARG A 150 11.49 25.89 11.67
CA ARG A 150 11.39 26.63 10.39
C ARG A 150 10.60 27.94 10.52
N PRO A 151 10.97 28.98 9.76
CA PRO A 151 10.17 30.21 9.68
C PRO A 151 8.74 29.93 9.21
N LYS A 152 7.78 30.65 9.77
CA LYS A 152 6.37 30.56 9.36
C LYS A 152 6.23 30.85 7.86
N GLY A 153 5.60 29.93 7.12
CA GLY A 153 5.40 30.04 5.66
C GLY A 153 6.56 29.53 4.80
N ALA A 154 7.67 29.07 5.40
CA ALA A 154 8.75 28.44 4.67
C ALA A 154 8.36 27.00 4.31
N VAL A 155 8.01 26.78 3.04
CA VAL A 155 7.81 25.45 2.45
C VAL A 155 9.06 25.14 1.64
N PRO A 156 9.95 24.23 2.10
CA PRO A 156 11.10 23.83 1.30
C PRO A 156 10.61 23.23 -0.01
N ASN A 157 11.03 23.81 -1.13
CA ASN A 157 10.78 23.29 -2.45
C ASN A 157 12.09 23.30 -3.24
N TYR A 158 12.29 22.25 -4.03
CA TYR A 158 13.33 22.22 -5.04
C TYR A 158 12.65 22.36 -6.39
N LEU A 159 13.20 23.21 -7.27
CA LEU A 159 12.77 23.20 -8.66
C LEU A 159 13.19 21.87 -9.32
N PRO A 160 12.55 21.45 -10.43
CA PRO A 160 12.97 20.28 -11.17
C PRO A 160 14.49 20.30 -11.44
N GLY A 161 15.17 19.21 -11.08
CA GLY A 161 16.64 19.08 -11.21
C GLY A 161 17.47 19.73 -10.10
N GLN A 162 16.86 20.43 -9.13
CA GLN A 162 17.59 21.11 -8.04
C GLN A 162 17.54 20.37 -6.70
N ASN A 163 17.01 19.15 -6.64
CA ASN A 163 16.93 18.38 -5.39
C ASN A 163 18.33 17.85 -5.01
N PRO A 164 18.97 18.37 -3.95
CA PRO A 164 20.32 17.97 -3.55
C PRO A 164 20.35 16.57 -2.92
N PHE A 165 19.20 16.02 -2.52
CA PHE A 165 19.11 14.75 -1.79
C PHE A 165 18.87 13.54 -2.71
N LEU A 166 18.80 13.74 -4.03
CA LEU A 166 18.52 12.66 -4.98
C LEU A 166 19.52 11.49 -4.86
N HIS A 167 20.79 11.81 -4.60
CA HIS A 167 21.86 10.82 -4.47
C HIS A 167 22.17 10.43 -3.02
N GLU A 168 21.58 11.09 -2.02
CA GLU A 168 21.98 10.96 -0.61
C GLU A 168 21.99 9.49 -0.14
N TYR A 169 20.94 8.74 -0.45
CA TYR A 169 20.83 7.33 -0.07
C TYR A 169 21.82 6.45 -0.85
N ALA A 170 21.94 6.67 -2.16
CA ALA A 170 22.85 5.93 -3.02
C ALA A 170 24.30 6.10 -2.58
N ASP A 171 24.72 7.34 -2.34
CA ASP A 171 26.08 7.68 -1.92
C ASP A 171 26.38 7.15 -0.52
N ARG A 172 25.43 7.27 0.42
CA ARG A 172 25.58 6.79 1.81
C ARG A 172 25.81 5.28 1.88
N TYR A 173 25.12 4.51 1.04
CA TYR A 173 25.17 3.04 1.06
C TYR A 173 26.02 2.45 -0.07
N HIS A 174 26.70 3.28 -0.86
CA HIS A 174 27.51 2.88 -2.01
C HIS A 174 26.74 2.01 -3.02
N LEU A 175 25.50 2.41 -3.30
CA LEU A 175 24.61 1.72 -4.23
C LEU A 175 24.52 2.50 -5.55
N PRO A 176 24.38 1.82 -6.71
CA PRO A 176 24.07 2.49 -7.96
C PRO A 176 22.78 3.28 -7.85
N LEU A 177 22.78 4.53 -8.35
CA LEU A 177 21.62 5.42 -8.25
C LEU A 177 20.39 4.81 -8.91
N GLU A 178 20.55 4.20 -10.08
CA GLU A 178 19.45 3.58 -10.83
C GLU A 178 18.75 2.49 -10.01
N ALA A 179 19.53 1.70 -9.24
CA ALA A 179 18.99 0.69 -8.35
C ALA A 179 18.19 1.29 -7.17
N VAL A 180 18.59 2.47 -6.68
CA VAL A 180 17.93 3.17 -5.57
C VAL A 180 16.66 3.89 -6.02
N LEU A 181 16.68 4.50 -7.21
CA LEU A 181 15.50 5.13 -7.80
C LEU A 181 14.41 4.10 -8.15
N GLY A 182 14.81 2.84 -8.32
CA GLY A 182 13.92 1.72 -8.58
C GLY A 182 13.44 1.68 -10.03
N GLY A 183 12.32 0.99 -10.25
CA GLY A 183 11.74 0.77 -11.57
C GLY A 183 11.46 -0.71 -11.82
N ALA A 184 10.76 -1.02 -12.92
CA ALA A 184 10.35 -2.38 -13.25
C ALA A 184 11.55 -3.35 -13.32
N GLU A 185 12.64 -2.96 -13.98
CA GLU A 185 13.82 -3.80 -14.12
C GLU A 185 14.42 -4.22 -12.77
N THR A 186 14.40 -3.32 -11.78
CA THR A 186 14.95 -3.58 -10.43
C THR A 186 14.15 -4.60 -9.63
N MET A 187 12.94 -4.94 -10.06
CA MET A 187 12.08 -5.94 -9.41
C MET A 187 12.50 -7.38 -9.70
N TYR A 188 13.25 -7.59 -10.79
CA TYR A 188 13.56 -8.92 -11.31
C TYR A 188 14.93 -9.44 -10.82
N PRO A 189 15.07 -10.74 -10.51
CA PRO A 189 16.34 -11.33 -10.06
C PRO A 189 17.52 -11.07 -11.03
N GLU A 190 17.25 -10.97 -12.32
CA GLU A 190 18.21 -10.74 -13.38
C GLU A 190 18.96 -9.40 -13.23
N TYR A 191 18.37 -8.41 -12.56
CA TYR A 191 19.00 -7.11 -12.31
C TYR A 191 20.29 -7.23 -11.48
N GLN A 192 20.45 -8.31 -10.72
CA GLN A 192 21.71 -8.64 -10.03
C GLN A 192 22.90 -8.75 -11.00
N LEU A 193 22.67 -9.13 -12.27
CA LEU A 193 23.72 -9.19 -13.29
C LEU A 193 24.18 -7.79 -13.70
N THR A 194 23.27 -6.82 -13.77
CA THR A 194 23.58 -5.41 -14.02
C THR A 194 24.41 -4.84 -12.88
N LEU A 195 23.97 -5.05 -11.63
CA LEU A 195 24.71 -4.62 -10.44
C LEU A 195 26.15 -5.17 -10.38
N LYS A 196 26.34 -6.44 -10.75
CA LYS A 196 27.69 -7.05 -10.79
C LYS A 196 28.59 -6.40 -11.83
N LYS A 197 28.06 -6.05 -13.01
CA LYS A 197 28.83 -5.37 -14.06
C LYS A 197 29.28 -3.98 -13.63
N GLU A 198 28.40 -3.23 -12.97
CA GLU A 198 28.72 -1.88 -12.48
C GLU A 198 29.74 -1.91 -11.34
N THR A 199 29.63 -2.88 -10.44
CA THR A 199 30.60 -3.07 -9.34
C THR A 199 32.00 -3.39 -9.89
N ILE A 200 32.11 -4.21 -10.94
CA ILE A 200 33.40 -4.54 -11.58
C ILE A 200 33.99 -3.33 -12.32
N GLY A 201 33.16 -2.48 -12.91
CA GLY A 201 33.60 -1.24 -13.56
C GLY A 201 34.15 -0.19 -12.58
N ALA A 202 33.56 -0.08 -11.37
CA ALA A 202 33.97 0.88 -10.35
C ALA A 202 35.32 0.56 -9.68
N VAL A 203 35.76 -0.71 -9.67
CA VAL A 203 37.06 -1.13 -9.12
C VAL A 203 38.24 -0.87 -10.09
N SER A 204 37.94 -0.52 -11.34
CA SER A 204 38.93 -0.32 -12.40
C SER A 204 39.33 1.14 -12.67
N LYS A 205 38.96 2.08 -11.78
CA LYS A 205 39.35 3.50 -11.85
C LYS A 205 39.94 4.00 -10.56
#